data_AF-A0A0K2RNE0-F1
#
_entry.id   AF-A0A0K2RNE0-F1
#
_cell.length_a   1.000
_cell.length_b   1.000
_cell.length_c   1.000
_cell.angle_alpha   90.00
_cell.angle_beta   90.00
_cell.angle_gamma   90.00
#
_symmetry.space_group_name_H-M   'P 1'
#
loop_
_entity.id
_entity.type
_entity.pdbx_description
1 polymer ?
#
loop_
_entity_poly.entity_id
_entity_poly.type
_entity_poly.pdbx_seq_one_letter_code
_entity_poly.pdbx_strand_id
1 'polypeptide(L)'
;MDTADIKAGITAALGVGAVSADVVAVEARRHATGSAAGGGAGSDRHPGAHAEAKVQRVVSLTQRRLMEPAAVIARLPRDTRPLPSVRAYDELLAKRAQNPAGTESKENIS
;
A
#
# COMPACT_ATOMS: atom_id res chain seq x y z
N MET A 1 6.77 16.31 8.50
CA MET A 1 5.49 16.61 7.84
C MET A 1 5.07 17.98 8.30
N ASP A 2 5.16 18.94 7.39
CA ASP A 2 4.89 20.35 7.68
C ASP A 2 3.48 20.75 7.22
N THR A 3 3.11 22.01 7.45
CA THR A 3 1.81 22.54 7.01
C THR A 3 1.69 22.61 5.48
N ALA A 4 2.81 22.75 4.76
CA ALA A 4 2.82 22.79 3.29
C ALA A 4 2.50 21.40 2.69
N ASP A 5 3.00 20.32 3.29
CA ASP A 5 2.70 18.94 2.92
C ASP A 5 1.21 18.64 3.05
N ILE A 6 0.58 19.10 4.14
CA ILE A 6 -0.86 18.95 4.38
C ILE A 6 -1.66 19.71 3.31
N LYS A 7 -1.29 20.97 3.04
CA LYS A 7 -1.94 21.77 1.98
C LYS A 7 -1.80 21.11 0.61
N ALA A 8 -0.62 20.61 0.28
CA ALA A 8 -0.37 19.89 -0.96
C ALA A 8 -1.22 18.61 -1.04
N GLY A 9 -1.34 17.86 0.06
CA GLY A 9 -2.22 16.69 0.12
C GLY A 9 -3.70 17.01 -0.07
N ILE A 10 -4.18 18.11 0.51
CA ILE A 10 -5.55 18.59 0.30
C ILE A 10 -5.76 18.96 -1.18
N THR A 11 -4.86 19.75 -1.77
CA THR A 11 -4.96 20.16 -3.18
C THR A 11 -4.94 18.96 -4.12
N ALA A 12 -4.08 17.97 -3.86
CA ALA A 12 -4.01 16.74 -4.65
C ALA A 12 -5.30 15.91 -4.54
N ALA A 13 -5.84 15.74 -3.33
CA ALA A 13 -7.11 15.03 -3.12
C ALA A 13 -8.28 15.71 -3.85
N LEU A 14 -8.36 17.04 -3.78
CA LEU A 14 -9.38 17.81 -4.51
C LEU A 14 -9.21 17.70 -6.03
N GLY A 15 -7.98 17.67 -6.55
CA GLY A 15 -7.71 17.50 -7.97
C GLY A 15 -8.22 16.18 -8.56
N VAL A 16 -8.37 15.15 -7.72
CA VAL A 16 -8.94 13.84 -8.10
C VAL A 16 -10.42 13.69 -7.70
N GLY A 17 -11.01 14.71 -7.10
CA GLY A 17 -12.40 14.71 -6.62
C GLY A 17 -12.63 13.92 -5.33
N ALA A 18 -11.59 13.69 -4.55
CA ALA A 18 -11.67 12.99 -3.26
C ALA A 18 -11.90 13.97 -2.11
N VAL A 19 -12.78 13.59 -1.18
CA VAL A 19 -13.11 14.38 0.03
C VAL A 19 -12.89 13.60 1.33
N SER A 20 -12.26 12.43 1.28
CA SER A 20 -11.97 11.61 2.47
C SER A 20 -10.62 11.97 3.11
N ALA A 21 -10.58 11.97 4.44
CA ALA A 21 -9.39 12.28 5.21
C ALA A 21 -8.24 11.30 4.93
N ASP A 22 -8.54 10.04 4.64
CA ASP A 22 -7.53 9.01 4.36
C ASP A 22 -6.71 9.34 3.10
N VAL A 23 -7.36 9.86 2.06
CA VAL A 23 -6.69 10.25 0.81
C VAL A 23 -5.79 11.47 1.08
N VAL A 24 -6.29 12.47 1.81
CA VAL A 24 -5.48 13.63 2.22
C VAL A 24 -4.25 13.18 3.02
N ALA A 25 -4.41 12.24 3.95
CA ALA A 25 -3.30 11.74 4.76
C ALA A 25 -2.25 10.99 3.93
N VAL A 26 -2.67 10.19 2.94
CA VAL A 26 -1.75 9.49 2.02
C VAL A 26 -1.01 10.49 1.15
N GLU A 27 -1.72 11.43 0.54
CA GLU A 27 -1.12 12.43 -0.35
C GLU A 27 -0.17 13.36 0.42
N ALA A 28 -0.58 13.81 1.60
CA ALA A 28 0.28 14.65 2.43
C ALA A 28 1.53 13.91 2.92
N ARG A 29 1.44 12.60 3.25
CA ARG A 29 2.63 11.79 3.53
C ARG A 29 3.55 11.66 2.32
N ARG A 30 2.98 11.47 1.12
CA ARG A 30 3.74 11.42 -0.14
C ARG A 30 4.53 12.72 -0.36
N HIS A 31 3.90 13.88 -0.13
CA HIS A 31 4.56 15.18 -0.24
C HIS A 31 5.65 15.39 0.82
N ALA A 32 5.41 14.97 2.06
CA ALA A 32 6.42 15.00 3.13
C ALA A 32 7.66 14.14 2.81
N THR A 33 7.47 13.01 2.14
CA THR A 33 8.58 12.14 1.69
C THR A 33 9.30 12.69 0.46
N GLY A 34 8.61 13.44 -0.40
CA GLY A 34 9.20 14.07 -1.58
C GLY A 34 10.18 15.20 -1.24
N SER A 35 9.91 15.95 -0.16
CA SER A 35 10.77 17.07 0.29
C SER A 35 12.02 16.63 1.06
N ALA A 36 12.06 15.42 1.62
CA ALA A 36 13.15 15.00 2.53
C ALA A 36 14.30 14.25 1.86
N ALA A 37 14.08 13.51 0.77
CA ALA A 37 15.10 12.90 -0.10
C ALA A 37 14.40 11.95 -1.07
N GLY A 38 14.52 12.19 -2.39
CA GLY A 38 14.52 11.15 -3.43
C GLY A 38 13.44 10.05 -3.41
N GLY A 39 12.32 10.26 -2.74
CA GLY A 39 11.30 9.25 -2.48
C GLY A 39 10.23 9.17 -3.58
N GLY A 40 10.63 9.27 -4.84
CA GLY A 40 9.74 9.14 -6.00
C GLY A 40 10.57 8.84 -7.25
N ALA A 41 10.32 7.68 -7.86
CA ALA A 41 10.98 7.20 -9.07
C ALA A 41 12.51 7.38 -9.08
N GLY A 42 13.23 6.63 -8.24
CA GLY A 42 14.66 6.44 -8.46
C GLY A 42 14.91 5.89 -9.87
N SER A 43 15.97 6.36 -10.52
CA SER A 43 16.41 5.98 -11.88
C SER A 43 16.51 4.47 -12.13
N ASP A 44 16.48 3.66 -11.07
CA ASP A 44 16.53 2.20 -11.09
C ASP A 44 15.16 1.52 -11.29
N ARG A 45 14.07 2.29 -11.44
CA ARG A 45 12.77 1.77 -11.87
C ARG A 45 12.39 2.36 -13.20
N HIS A 46 12.12 1.49 -14.17
CA HIS A 46 11.63 1.84 -15.50
C HIS A 46 10.52 2.89 -15.37
N PRO A 47 10.69 4.12 -15.89
CA PRO A 47 9.60 5.06 -16.00
C PRO A 47 8.60 4.42 -16.95
N GLY A 48 7.49 3.87 -16.43
CA GLY A 48 6.39 3.48 -17.29
C GLY A 48 6.01 4.72 -18.09
N ALA A 49 6.07 4.63 -19.42
CA ALA A 49 5.74 5.74 -20.30
C ALA A 49 4.31 6.20 -20.03
N HIS A 50 4.13 7.16 -19.15
CA HIS A 50 2.86 7.84 -18.94
C HIS A 50 2.80 9.02 -19.90
N ALA A 51 2.74 8.68 -21.19
CA ALA A 51 2.17 9.58 -22.18
C ALA A 51 0.66 9.64 -21.94
N GLU A 52 0.15 10.86 -21.98
CA GLU A 52 -1.24 11.29 -21.84
C GLU A 52 -1.77 11.40 -20.42
N ALA A 53 -2.00 12.66 -20.05
CA ALA A 53 -2.74 13.10 -18.88
C ALA A 53 -4.14 12.48 -18.86
N LYS A 54 -4.26 11.26 -18.35
CA LYS A 54 -5.55 10.75 -17.90
C LYS A 54 -5.89 11.49 -16.62
N VAL A 55 -7.00 12.22 -16.68
CA VAL A 55 -7.76 12.70 -15.52
C VAL A 55 -7.65 11.61 -14.45
N GLN A 56 -6.98 11.95 -13.35
CA GLN A 56 -6.70 11.04 -12.24
C GLN A 56 -8.00 10.79 -11.49
N ARG A 57 -8.95 10.12 -12.14
CA ARG A 57 -10.24 9.73 -11.58
C ARG A 57 -10.06 8.35 -10.99
N VAL A 58 -10.28 8.23 -9.68
CA VAL A 58 -10.37 6.91 -9.04
C VAL A 58 -11.60 6.21 -9.61
N VAL A 59 -11.41 5.06 -10.26
CA VAL A 59 -12.49 4.24 -10.82
C VAL A 59 -12.47 2.88 -10.11
N SER A 60 -13.65 2.34 -9.79
CA SER A 60 -13.78 0.99 -9.23
C SER A 60 -13.18 -0.04 -10.19
N LEU A 61 -12.16 -0.76 -9.71
CA LEU A 61 -11.49 -1.81 -10.47
C LEU A 61 -12.46 -2.94 -10.81
N THR A 62 -13.30 -3.35 -9.86
CA THR A 62 -14.31 -4.41 -10.07
C THR A 62 -15.32 -4.00 -11.14
N GLN A 63 -15.81 -2.74 -11.10
CA GLN A 63 -16.75 -2.23 -12.09
C GLN A 63 -16.13 -2.25 -13.50
N ARG A 64 -14.87 -1.80 -13.65
CA ARG A 64 -14.17 -1.83 -14.93
C ARG A 64 -13.98 -3.25 -15.47
N ARG A 65 -13.72 -4.22 -14.59
CA ARG A 65 -13.55 -5.64 -14.96
C ARG A 65 -14.86 -6.30 -15.41
N LEU A 66 -15.99 -5.89 -14.83
CA LEU A 66 -17.32 -6.38 -15.22
C LEU A 66 -17.78 -5.79 -16.56
N MET A 67 -17.40 -4.55 -16.87
CA MET A 67 -17.77 -3.90 -18.14
C MET A 67 -16.99 -4.46 -19.33
N GLU A 68 -15.74 -4.88 -19.13
CA GLU A 68 -14.87 -5.38 -20.20
C GLU A 68 -14.23 -6.74 -19.83
N PRO A 69 -15.03 -7.82 -19.70
CA PRO A 69 -14.56 -9.11 -19.19
C PRO A 69 -13.53 -9.76 -20.12
N ALA A 70 -13.66 -9.59 -21.44
CA ALA A 70 -12.73 -10.15 -22.43
C ALA A 70 -11.34 -9.51 -22.39
N ALA A 71 -11.23 -8.21 -22.06
CA ALA A 71 -9.95 -7.50 -21.98
C ALA A 71 -9.13 -7.87 -20.73
N VAL A 72 -9.77 -8.42 -19.69
CA VAL A 72 -9.18 -8.67 -18.38
C VAL A 72 -8.87 -10.15 -18.14
N ILE A 73 -9.81 -11.05 -18.49
CA ILE A 73 -9.70 -12.48 -18.16
C ILE A 73 -8.83 -13.21 -19.18
N ALA A 74 -8.84 -12.79 -20.45
CA ALA A 74 -8.09 -13.46 -21.52
C ALA A 74 -6.60 -13.04 -21.62
N ARG A 75 -6.11 -12.13 -20.76
CA ARG A 75 -4.77 -11.50 -20.88
C ARG A 75 -3.91 -11.53 -19.64
N LEU A 76 -4.36 -12.13 -18.53
CA LEU A 76 -3.46 -12.29 -17.39
C LEU A 76 -2.54 -13.49 -17.64
N PRO A 77 -1.21 -13.32 -17.62
CA PRO A 77 -0.29 -14.44 -17.66
C PRO A 77 -0.63 -15.42 -16.53
N ARG A 78 -0.42 -16.71 -16.78
CA ARG A 78 -0.53 -17.74 -15.73
C ARG A 78 0.31 -17.29 -14.54
N ASP A 79 -0.29 -17.23 -13.35
CA ASP A 79 0.47 -16.95 -12.14
C ASP A 79 1.42 -18.13 -11.90
N THR A 80 2.71 -17.85 -11.98
CA THR A 80 3.79 -18.83 -11.80
C THR A 80 4.51 -18.64 -10.47
N ARG A 81 4.06 -17.69 -9.65
CA ARG A 81 4.69 -17.45 -8.35
C ARG A 81 4.44 -18.67 -7.46
N PRO A 82 5.46 -19.11 -6.71
CA PRO A 82 5.29 -20.19 -5.75
C PRO A 82 4.29 -19.76 -4.67
N LEU A 83 3.59 -20.75 -4.11
CA LEU A 83 2.70 -20.52 -2.98
C LEU A 83 3.48 -19.89 -1.81
N PRO A 84 2.87 -18.95 -1.07
CA PRO A 84 3.50 -18.40 0.12
C PRO A 84 3.78 -19.53 1.13
N SER A 85 4.97 -19.51 1.72
CA SER A 85 5.36 -20.48 2.75
C SER A 85 4.86 -20.04 4.13
N VAL A 86 4.26 -20.98 4.87
CA VAL A 86 3.86 -20.78 6.28
C VAL A 86 4.94 -21.23 7.27
N ARG A 87 6.10 -21.72 6.79
CA ARG A 87 7.15 -22.32 7.62
C ARG A 87 7.65 -21.42 8.74
N ALA A 88 7.74 -20.11 8.50
CA ALA A 88 8.15 -19.14 9.52
C ALA A 88 7.17 -19.08 10.70
N TYR A 89 5.86 -19.26 10.45
CA TYR A 89 4.86 -19.35 11.51
C TYR A 89 4.97 -20.67 12.26
N ASP A 90 5.19 -21.77 11.55
CA ASP A 90 5.37 -23.10 12.17
C ASP A 90 6.60 -23.12 13.09
N GLU A 91 7.69 -22.46 12.71
CA GLU A 91 8.88 -22.29 13.56
C GLU A 91 8.58 -21.53 14.86
N LEU A 92 7.73 -20.49 14.80
CA LEU A 92 7.31 -19.75 15.99
C LEU A 92 6.39 -20.58 16.88
N LEU A 93 5.48 -21.36 16.29
CA LEU A 93 4.59 -22.25 17.01
C LEU A 93 5.37 -23.36 17.74
N ALA A 94 6.37 -23.95 17.07
CA ALA A 94 7.26 -24.94 17.66
C ALA A 94 8.08 -24.36 18.82
N LYS A 95 8.61 -23.14 18.69
CA LYS A 95 9.32 -22.45 19.78
C LYS A 95 8.43 -22.19 20.99
N ARG A 96 7.15 -21.84 20.78
CA ARG A 96 6.17 -21.68 21.87
C ARG A 96 5.86 -23.02 22.57
N ALA A 97 5.73 -24.11 21.82
CA ALA A 97 5.51 -25.43 22.40
C ALA A 97 6.71 -25.90 23.24
N GLN A 98 7.93 -25.53 22.83
CA GLN A 98 9.16 -25.88 23.54
C GLN A 98 9.40 -25.00 24.79
N ASN A 99 8.81 -23.81 24.85
CA ASN A 99 8.92 -22.91 25.98
C ASN A 99 7.53 -22.54 26.53
N PRO A 100 6.88 -23.45 27.27
CA PRO A 100 5.54 -23.20 27.83
C PRO A 100 5.53 -22.13 28.93
N ALA A 101 6.70 -21.69 29.42
CA ALA A 101 6.85 -20.68 30.48
C ALA A 101 6.69 -19.27 29.91
N GLY A 102 5.43 -18.88 29.67
CA GLY A 102 5.05 -17.53 29.23
C GLY A 102 3.83 -16.99 29.98
N THR A 103 3.53 -17.51 31.16
CA THR A 103 2.51 -16.98 32.07
C THR A 103 3.13 -16.74 33.45
N GLU A 104 4.18 -15.92 33.52
CA GLU A 104 4.48 -15.23 34.78
C GLU A 104 3.56 -14.01 34.83
N SER A 105 2.42 -14.20 35.51
CA SER A 105 1.46 -13.13 35.81
C SER A 105 2.19 -12.01 36.55
N LYS A 106 2.18 -10.83 35.96
CA LYS A 106 2.82 -9.62 36.47
C LYS A 106 1.93 -9.02 37.58
N GLU A 107 1.79 -9.73 38.68
CA GLU A 107 0.96 -9.35 39.83
C GLU A 107 1.76 -9.52 41.13
N ASN A 108 2.87 -8.81 41.23
CA ASN A 108 3.58 -8.55 42.48
C ASN A 108 4.56 -7.38 42.32
N ILE A 109 4.04 -6.15 42.30
CA ILE A 109 4.82 -4.99 42.70
C ILE A 109 4.04 -4.34 43.83
N SER A 110 4.46 -4.68 45.06
CA SER A 110 4.01 -4.07 46.31
C SER A 110 4.79 -2.79 46.60
#